data_AF-A0A7S1XLN7-F1
#
_entry.id   AF-A0A7S1XLN7-F1
#
_cell.length_a   1.000
_cell.length_b   1.000
_cell.length_c   1.000
_cell.angle_alpha   90.00
_cell.angle_beta   90.00
_cell.angle_gamma   90.00
#
_symmetry.space_group_name_H-M   'P 1'
#
loop_
_entity.id
_entity.type
_entity.pdbx_description
1 polymer ?
#
loop_
_entity_poly.entity_id
_entity_poly.type
_entity_poly.pdbx_seq_one_letter_code
_entity_poly.pdbx_strand_id
1 'polypeptide(L)'
;AALASAGTAQAVVQCSLEDATQTLDFEPASSALPAPGGDALSRLDAVKGLLDGMSAEDKEALAASRAEALAAASVSMAMSFSRAPVSKASPVIVSRPMKPIGELVKPKEVAVEKKTRDIIGELRTEMRRAILEVSEEYTSMYGEPIGPETNEDDLDLEGEDSAKERKKRLMYTLNANGIYHAIKERLKPRIQRYVKVKFHRAPADDEELRKFLTELYVNLQEELAIALDTEMKSAVAEGGAIRATPAAPAAS
;
A
#
# COMPACT_ATOMS: atom_id res chain seq x y z
N ALA A 1 -66.88 6.89 23.79
CA ALA A 1 -66.47 6.82 25.21
C ALA A 1 -65.99 5.41 25.50
N ALA A 2 -64.84 5.34 26.17
CA ALA A 2 -64.02 4.19 26.56
C ALA A 2 -64.66 2.79 26.61
N LEU A 3 -64.00 1.84 25.95
CA LEU A 3 -64.04 0.41 26.27
C LEU A 3 -62.60 -0.12 26.22
N ALA A 4 -62.04 -0.45 27.38
CA ALA A 4 -60.89 -1.34 27.49
C ALA A 4 -60.74 -1.83 28.94
N SER A 5 -61.08 -3.09 29.19
CA SER A 5 -60.48 -3.86 30.29
C SER A 5 -60.65 -5.37 30.04
N ALA A 6 -59.59 -5.98 29.50
CA ALA A 6 -59.22 -7.36 29.74
C ALA A 6 -57.69 -7.35 29.53
N GLY A 7 -56.81 -7.70 30.46
CA GLY A 7 -56.92 -8.70 31.51
C GLY A 7 -56.01 -9.87 31.14
N THR A 8 -54.69 -9.66 31.16
CA THR A 8 -53.72 -10.76 30.96
C THR A 8 -52.52 -10.55 31.88
N ALA A 9 -52.32 -11.52 32.76
CA ALA A 9 -51.24 -11.58 33.74
C ALA A 9 -49.89 -11.83 33.05
N GLN A 10 -48.84 -11.13 33.49
CA GLN A 10 -47.48 -11.40 33.07
C GLN A 10 -46.62 -11.69 34.31
N ALA A 11 -46.03 -12.88 34.32
CA ALA A 11 -45.08 -13.32 35.33
C ALA A 11 -43.75 -12.59 35.12
N VAL A 12 -43.24 -11.97 36.18
CA VAL A 12 -41.95 -11.27 36.21
C VAL A 12 -40.88 -12.26 36.67
N VAL A 13 -39.91 -12.57 35.81
CA VAL A 13 -38.67 -13.23 36.22
C VAL A 13 -37.59 -12.17 36.28
N GLN A 14 -37.18 -11.82 37.49
CA GLN A 14 -36.03 -10.96 37.78
C GLN A 14 -34.76 -11.81 37.78
N CYS A 15 -33.76 -11.44 36.98
CA CYS A 15 -32.38 -11.90 37.16
C CYS A 15 -31.45 -10.68 37.25
N SER A 16 -30.84 -10.50 38.43
CA SER A 16 -29.75 -9.56 38.69
C SER A 16 -28.44 -10.12 38.12
N LEU A 17 -27.60 -9.23 37.58
CA LEU A 17 -26.21 -9.54 37.25
C LEU A 17 -25.31 -8.51 37.94
N GLU A 18 -24.55 -8.96 38.93
CA GLU A 18 -23.37 -8.24 39.42
C GLU A 18 -22.11 -8.88 38.83
N ASP A 19 -21.10 -8.01 38.69
CA ASP A 19 -19.79 -8.20 38.08
C ASP A 19 -19.07 -9.50 38.43
N ALA A 20 -18.39 -10.10 37.45
CA ALA A 20 -16.93 -10.14 37.44
C ALA A 20 -16.38 -10.98 36.28
N THR A 21 -15.37 -10.40 35.65
CA THR A 21 -14.41 -10.98 34.72
C THR A 21 -13.70 -12.21 35.29
N GLN A 22 -13.60 -13.32 34.53
CA GLN A 22 -12.33 -13.94 34.11
C GLN A 22 -12.50 -15.30 33.39
N THR A 23 -11.70 -15.42 32.32
CA THR A 23 -11.04 -16.62 31.77
C THR A 23 -11.85 -17.87 31.39
N LEU A 24 -11.99 -18.01 30.06
CA LEU A 24 -11.75 -19.19 29.23
C LEU A 24 -11.43 -20.51 29.96
N ASP A 25 -12.35 -21.46 29.86
CA ASP A 25 -12.09 -22.87 29.61
C ASP A 25 -13.32 -23.44 28.88
N PHE A 26 -13.15 -23.90 27.64
CA PHE A 26 -14.19 -24.54 26.85
C PHE A 26 -13.62 -25.86 26.34
N GLU A 27 -14.13 -26.97 26.86
CA GLU A 27 -14.00 -28.29 26.23
C GLU A 27 -15.25 -29.15 26.53
N PRO A 28 -15.60 -30.07 25.63
CA PRO A 28 -16.98 -30.17 25.17
C PRO A 28 -17.58 -31.58 25.35
N ALA A 29 -18.91 -31.65 25.50
CA ALA A 29 -19.67 -32.86 25.20
C ALA A 29 -21.09 -32.43 24.76
N SER A 30 -21.37 -32.36 23.46
CA SER A 30 -21.70 -33.48 22.57
C SER A 30 -23.20 -33.82 22.59
N SER A 31 -23.95 -33.12 21.73
CA SER A 31 -25.04 -33.71 20.95
C SER A 31 -25.24 -32.89 19.66
N ALA A 32 -24.41 -33.21 18.67
CA ALA A 32 -24.57 -33.07 17.23
C ALA A 32 -25.50 -31.96 16.69
N LEU A 33 -24.91 -30.79 16.41
CA LEU A 33 -25.30 -29.95 15.29
C LEU A 33 -24.23 -30.09 14.20
N PRO A 34 -24.58 -30.35 12.93
CA PRO A 34 -23.58 -30.41 11.86
C PRO A 34 -22.95 -29.02 11.67
N ALA A 35 -21.62 -29.01 11.57
CA ALA A 35 -20.79 -27.82 11.45
C ALA A 35 -21.23 -26.87 10.32
N PRO A 36 -21.01 -25.54 10.43
CA PRO A 36 -21.21 -24.60 9.33
C PRO A 36 -20.02 -24.70 8.36
N GLY A 37 -19.89 -25.85 7.72
CA GLY A 37 -18.92 -26.11 6.67
C GLY A 37 -19.64 -26.17 5.33
N GLY A 38 -19.21 -25.34 4.39
CA GLY A 38 -19.64 -25.40 3.00
C GLY A 38 -21.02 -24.80 2.73
N ASP A 39 -21.04 -23.77 1.90
CA ASP A 39 -22.15 -23.50 1.01
C ASP A 39 -23.42 -22.85 1.62
N ALA A 40 -23.24 -21.77 2.38
CA ALA A 40 -24.34 -20.83 2.66
C ALA A 40 -25.02 -20.32 1.36
N LEU A 41 -24.25 -20.23 0.26
CA LEU A 41 -24.73 -19.89 -1.07
C LEU A 41 -25.59 -21.01 -1.69
N SER A 42 -25.17 -22.27 -1.63
CA SER A 42 -25.97 -23.37 -2.18
C SER A 42 -27.26 -23.63 -1.40
N ARG A 43 -27.30 -23.29 -0.11
CA ARG A 43 -28.54 -23.31 0.69
C ARG A 43 -29.50 -22.19 0.29
N LEU A 44 -28.97 -20.99 -0.04
CA LEU A 44 -29.76 -19.90 -0.60
C LEU A 44 -30.27 -20.22 -2.01
N ASP A 45 -29.46 -20.87 -2.84
CA ASP A 45 -29.84 -21.29 -4.20
C ASP A 45 -30.90 -22.41 -4.18
N ALA A 46 -30.83 -23.35 -3.22
CA ALA A 46 -31.86 -24.37 -3.02
C ALA A 46 -33.20 -23.76 -2.57
N VAL A 47 -33.17 -22.76 -1.69
CA VAL A 47 -34.38 -22.04 -1.25
C VAL A 47 -34.94 -21.18 -2.38
N LYS A 48 -34.08 -20.57 -3.19
CA LYS A 48 -34.47 -19.78 -4.38
C LYS A 48 -35.10 -20.66 -5.46
N GLY A 49 -34.56 -21.85 -5.70
CA GLY A 49 -35.12 -22.83 -6.65
C GLY A 49 -36.50 -23.36 -6.24
N LEU A 50 -36.78 -23.48 -4.94
CA LEU A 50 -38.11 -23.84 -4.45
C LEU A 50 -39.12 -22.69 -4.61
N LEU A 51 -38.64 -21.44 -4.50
CA LEU A 51 -39.46 -20.24 -4.70
C LEU A 51 -39.79 -20.05 -6.19
N ASP A 52 -38.86 -20.30 -7.12
CA ASP A 52 -39.07 -20.05 -8.55
C ASP A 52 -40.13 -20.97 -9.21
N GLY A 53 -40.51 -22.08 -8.56
CA GLY A 53 -41.59 -22.98 -9.03
C GLY A 53 -43.01 -22.62 -8.55
N MET A 54 -43.17 -21.61 -7.68
CA MET A 54 -44.47 -21.21 -7.12
C MET A 54 -45.13 -20.13 -7.97
N SER A 55 -46.46 -20.19 -8.11
CA SER A 55 -47.22 -19.15 -8.82
C SER A 55 -47.08 -17.81 -8.11
N ALA A 56 -47.25 -16.70 -8.83
CA ALA A 56 -47.14 -15.36 -8.24
C ALA A 56 -48.14 -15.15 -7.08
N GLU A 57 -49.31 -15.78 -7.18
CA GLU A 57 -50.38 -15.72 -6.18
C GLU A 57 -49.97 -16.42 -4.86
N ASP A 58 -49.27 -17.54 -4.95
CA ASP A 58 -48.82 -18.29 -3.76
C ASP A 58 -47.66 -17.59 -3.03
N LYS A 59 -46.80 -16.88 -3.79
CA LYS A 59 -45.71 -16.07 -3.22
C LYS A 59 -46.24 -14.87 -2.46
N GLU A 60 -47.28 -14.24 -2.99
CA GLU A 60 -47.93 -13.09 -2.37
C GLU A 60 -48.70 -13.51 -1.11
N ALA A 61 -49.39 -14.65 -1.14
CA ALA A 61 -50.06 -15.22 0.04
C ALA A 61 -49.08 -15.59 1.16
N LEU A 62 -47.92 -16.19 0.83
CA LEU A 62 -46.89 -16.54 1.80
C LEU A 62 -46.19 -15.28 2.38
N ALA A 63 -45.95 -14.26 1.55
CA ALA A 63 -45.42 -12.98 1.99
C ALA A 63 -46.39 -12.22 2.89
N ALA A 64 -47.68 -12.22 2.56
CA ALA A 64 -48.74 -11.63 3.39
C ALA A 64 -48.87 -12.36 4.74
N SER A 65 -48.87 -13.70 4.74
CA SER A 65 -48.90 -14.51 5.98
C SER A 65 -47.66 -14.27 6.86
N ARG A 66 -46.47 -14.14 6.26
CA ARG A 66 -45.24 -13.82 7.01
C ARG A 66 -45.24 -12.39 7.54
N ALA A 67 -45.77 -11.43 6.78
CA ALA A 67 -45.94 -10.05 7.23
C ALA A 67 -46.93 -9.97 8.40
N GLU A 68 -48.01 -10.75 8.36
CA GLU A 68 -48.98 -10.87 9.45
C GLU A 68 -48.37 -11.55 10.69
N ALA A 69 -47.58 -12.62 10.50
CA ALA A 69 -46.85 -13.28 11.58
C ALA A 69 -45.80 -12.36 12.24
N LEU A 70 -45.12 -11.52 11.46
CA LEU A 70 -44.18 -10.51 11.98
C LEU A 70 -44.92 -9.33 12.63
N ALA A 71 -46.08 -8.93 12.12
CA ALA A 71 -46.92 -7.89 12.71
C ALA A 71 -47.53 -8.33 14.05
N ALA A 72 -47.85 -9.62 14.20
CA ALA A 72 -48.30 -10.23 15.46
C ALA A 72 -47.16 -10.42 16.47
N ALA A 73 -45.90 -10.47 16.02
CA ALA A 73 -44.73 -10.63 16.87
C ALA A 73 -44.22 -9.26 17.39
N SER A 74 -44.91 -8.68 18.37
CA SER A 74 -44.37 -7.53 19.10
C SER A 74 -43.35 -8.00 20.15
N VAL A 75 -42.06 -7.86 19.84
CA VAL A 75 -41.00 -8.03 20.83
C VAL A 75 -40.83 -6.71 21.58
N SER A 76 -41.40 -6.63 22.79
CA SER A 76 -41.19 -5.51 23.70
C SER A 76 -40.03 -5.81 24.64
N MET A 77 -38.94 -5.05 24.53
CA MET A 77 -37.82 -5.12 25.46
C MET A 77 -37.88 -3.89 26.38
N ALA A 78 -38.17 -4.13 27.65
CA ALA A 78 -38.16 -3.09 28.68
C ALA A 78 -36.81 -3.11 29.40
N MET A 79 -36.21 -1.94 29.58
CA MET A 79 -34.94 -1.77 30.29
C MET A 79 -35.15 -0.70 31.36
N SER A 80 -34.72 -0.96 32.58
CA SER A 80 -34.77 0.02 33.68
C SER A 80 -33.35 0.40 34.09
N PHE A 81 -33.09 1.70 34.19
CA PHE A 81 -31.81 2.21 34.71
C PHE A 81 -31.91 2.44 36.20
N SER A 82 -30.95 1.93 36.97
CA SER A 82 -30.85 2.15 38.42
C SER A 82 -30.51 3.59 38.80
N ARG A 83 -30.01 4.37 37.84
CA ARG A 83 -29.59 5.77 38.02
C ARG A 83 -30.18 6.64 36.94
N ALA A 84 -30.65 7.83 37.33
CA ALA A 84 -31.19 8.81 36.40
C ALA A 84 -30.17 9.13 35.29
N PRO A 85 -30.57 9.16 34.01
CA PRO A 85 -29.67 9.52 32.93
C PRO A 85 -29.19 10.96 33.13
N VAL A 86 -27.88 11.17 33.05
CA VAL A 86 -27.28 12.50 33.17
C VAL A 86 -27.67 13.29 31.93
N SER A 87 -28.73 14.11 32.02
CA SER A 87 -28.99 15.12 31.02
C SER A 87 -27.87 16.15 31.08
N LYS A 88 -27.18 16.38 29.96
CA LYS A 88 -26.27 17.53 29.86
C LYS A 88 -27.06 18.78 30.23
N ALA A 89 -26.67 19.45 31.32
CA ALA A 89 -27.27 20.73 31.67
C ALA A 89 -27.14 21.68 30.47
N SER A 90 -28.19 22.47 30.19
CA SER A 90 -28.13 23.54 29.20
C SER A 90 -26.90 24.40 29.47
N PRO A 91 -26.11 24.77 28.45
CA PRO A 91 -24.85 25.47 28.67
C PRO A 91 -25.13 26.75 29.45
N VAL A 92 -24.58 26.82 30.66
CA VAL A 92 -24.50 28.07 31.40
C VAL A 92 -23.60 28.96 30.56
N ILE A 93 -24.19 29.95 29.88
CA ILE A 93 -23.44 30.97 29.16
C ILE A 93 -22.77 31.82 30.22
N VAL A 94 -21.56 31.43 30.61
CA VAL A 94 -20.71 32.27 31.45
C VAL A 94 -20.29 33.42 30.54
N SER A 95 -20.89 34.59 30.72
CA SER A 95 -20.55 35.82 30.01
C SER A 95 -19.20 36.35 30.50
N ARG A 96 -18.13 35.57 30.34
CA ARG A 96 -16.78 36.12 30.43
C ARG A 96 -16.52 36.87 29.13
N PRO A 97 -15.99 38.10 29.18
CA PRO A 97 -15.48 38.76 27.98
C PRO A 97 -14.28 37.94 27.49
N MET A 98 -14.50 37.04 26.54
CA MET A 98 -13.44 36.34 25.85
C MET A 98 -12.79 37.31 24.87
N LYS A 99 -11.47 37.46 24.97
CA LYS A 99 -10.71 38.16 23.95
C LYS A 99 -10.81 37.38 22.63
N PRO A 100 -10.90 38.06 21.47
CA PRO A 100 -11.01 37.39 20.19
C PRO A 100 -9.79 36.50 19.93
N ILE A 101 -10.00 35.36 19.28
CA ILE A 101 -8.98 34.34 19.01
C ILE A 101 -7.72 34.92 18.33
N GLY A 102 -7.88 35.98 17.53
CA GLY A 102 -6.76 36.67 16.86
C GLY A 102 -5.81 37.41 17.79
N GLU A 103 -6.21 37.74 19.02
CA GLU A 103 -5.30 38.30 20.05
C GLU A 103 -4.58 37.21 20.86
N LEU A 104 -5.22 36.05 21.02
CA LEU A 104 -4.65 34.93 21.77
C LEU A 104 -3.63 34.13 20.94
N VAL A 105 -3.81 34.09 19.62
CA VAL A 105 -2.95 33.33 18.72
C VAL A 105 -2.41 34.27 17.66
N LYS A 106 -1.14 34.66 17.80
CA LYS A 106 -0.42 35.35 16.73
C LYS A 106 -0.50 34.49 15.47
N PRO A 107 -0.89 35.05 14.30
CA PRO A 107 -0.88 34.32 13.05
C PRO A 107 0.51 33.69 12.87
N LYS A 108 0.54 32.36 12.80
CA LYS A 108 1.78 31.64 12.56
C LYS A 108 2.24 32.01 11.16
N GLU A 109 3.36 32.72 11.05
CA GLU A 109 4.01 32.97 9.76
C GLU A 109 4.42 31.61 9.18
N VAL A 110 3.61 31.08 8.28
CA VAL A 110 3.94 29.88 7.51
C VAL A 110 4.86 30.31 6.38
N ALA A 111 6.11 30.67 6.72
CA ALA A 111 7.18 30.81 5.74
C ALA A 111 7.61 29.41 5.28
N VAL A 112 6.80 28.77 4.44
CA VAL A 112 7.23 27.61 3.69
C VAL A 112 7.69 28.12 2.33
N GLU A 113 8.92 28.63 2.28
CA GLU A 113 9.65 28.68 1.02
C GLU A 113 9.75 27.24 0.52
N LYS A 114 8.97 26.91 -0.50
CA LYS A 114 9.08 25.63 -1.18
C LYS A 114 10.43 25.65 -1.88
N LYS A 115 11.47 25.05 -1.27
CA LYS A 115 12.73 24.76 -1.95
C LYS A 115 12.37 24.12 -3.29
N THR A 116 12.80 24.74 -4.38
CA THR A 116 12.63 24.17 -5.72
C THR A 116 13.33 22.81 -5.71
N ARG A 117 12.53 21.75 -5.73
CA ARG A 117 13.05 20.38 -5.67
C ARG A 117 13.86 20.13 -6.94
N ASP A 118 15.11 19.71 -6.78
CA ASP A 118 15.96 19.33 -7.92
C ASP A 118 15.51 17.96 -8.45
N ILE A 119 14.62 17.99 -9.45
CA ILE A 119 14.03 16.79 -10.04
C ILE A 119 15.04 16.06 -10.93
N ILE A 120 15.95 16.79 -11.58
CA ILE A 120 16.97 16.23 -12.45
C ILE A 120 18.06 15.56 -11.60
N GLY A 121 18.55 16.23 -10.56
CA GLY A 121 19.52 15.66 -9.63
C GLY A 121 18.99 14.42 -8.90
N GLU A 122 17.71 14.40 -8.53
CA GLU A 122 17.08 13.20 -7.99
C GLU A 122 17.03 12.04 -9.00
N LEU A 123 16.68 12.30 -10.26
CA LEU A 123 16.67 11.29 -11.31
C LEU A 123 18.08 10.72 -11.52
N ARG A 124 19.09 11.58 -11.66
CA ARG A 124 20.49 11.17 -11.81
C ARG A 124 20.97 10.34 -10.63
N THR A 125 20.60 10.70 -9.41
CA THR A 125 20.99 9.95 -8.21
C THR A 125 20.43 8.53 -8.20
N GLU A 126 19.19 8.36 -8.64
CA GLU A 126 18.58 7.02 -8.74
C GLU A 126 19.15 6.22 -9.92
N MET A 127 19.49 6.88 -11.04
CA MET A 127 20.20 6.26 -12.16
C MET A 127 21.58 5.75 -11.73
N ARG A 128 22.35 6.56 -10.99
CA ARG A 128 23.67 6.15 -10.46
C ARG A 128 23.55 4.94 -9.54
N ARG A 129 22.57 4.94 -8.64
CA ARG A 129 22.29 3.78 -7.79
C ARG A 129 21.97 2.51 -8.59
N ALA A 130 21.19 2.64 -9.66
CA ALA A 130 20.89 1.52 -10.54
C ALA A 130 22.12 1.02 -11.31
N ILE A 131 23.01 1.93 -11.75
CA ILE A 131 24.28 1.58 -12.39
C ILE A 131 25.15 0.76 -11.42
N LEU A 132 25.31 1.23 -10.18
CA LEU A 132 26.09 0.53 -9.16
C LEU A 132 25.55 -0.87 -8.90
N GLU A 133 24.25 -1.00 -8.66
CA GLU A 133 23.60 -2.29 -8.37
C GLU A 133 23.73 -3.29 -9.54
N VAL A 134 23.61 -2.80 -10.79
CA VAL A 134 23.85 -3.65 -11.98
C VAL A 134 25.33 -3.99 -12.14
N SER A 135 26.24 -3.07 -11.83
CA SER A 135 27.69 -3.30 -11.92
C SER A 135 28.19 -4.28 -10.86
N GLU A 136 27.62 -4.25 -9.66
CA GLU A 136 27.90 -5.18 -8.57
C GLU A 136 27.45 -6.59 -8.96
N GLU A 137 26.22 -6.74 -9.45
CA GLU A 137 25.73 -8.04 -9.93
C GLU A 137 26.55 -8.56 -11.12
N TYR A 138 26.91 -7.67 -12.05
CA TYR A 138 27.75 -8.02 -13.20
C TYR A 138 29.13 -8.52 -12.75
N THR A 139 29.77 -7.81 -11.82
CA THR A 139 31.06 -8.21 -11.24
C THR A 139 30.91 -9.48 -10.38
N SER A 140 29.77 -9.70 -9.74
CA SER A 140 29.52 -10.96 -9.03
C SER A 140 29.40 -12.16 -9.97
N MET A 141 28.86 -11.97 -11.19
CA MET A 141 28.66 -13.04 -12.17
C MET A 141 29.90 -13.32 -13.03
N TYR A 142 30.64 -12.27 -13.37
CA TYR A 142 31.74 -12.32 -14.36
C TYR A 142 33.06 -11.72 -13.85
N GLY A 143 33.09 -11.23 -12.61
CA GLY A 143 34.32 -10.73 -12.01
C GLY A 143 35.24 -11.90 -11.71
N GLU A 144 36.25 -12.06 -12.55
CA GLU A 144 37.39 -12.89 -12.19
C GLU A 144 38.15 -12.23 -11.03
N PRO A 145 38.65 -13.01 -10.06
CA PRO A 145 39.60 -12.47 -9.11
C PRO A 145 40.84 -12.07 -9.90
N ILE A 146 41.14 -10.77 -9.94
CA ILE A 146 42.39 -10.24 -10.48
C ILE A 146 43.52 -10.75 -9.58
N GLY A 147 43.97 -11.96 -9.84
CA GLY A 147 45.22 -12.51 -9.34
C GLY A 147 46.37 -12.04 -10.22
N PRO A 148 47.62 -12.02 -9.72
CA PRO A 148 48.79 -11.53 -10.45
C PRO A 148 49.19 -12.34 -11.71
N GLU A 149 48.37 -13.30 -12.14
CA GLU A 149 48.70 -14.33 -13.16
C GLU A 149 47.70 -14.35 -14.33
N THR A 150 46.73 -13.44 -14.41
CA THR A 150 45.78 -13.40 -15.54
C THR A 150 46.44 -12.75 -16.75
N ASN A 151 46.83 -13.57 -17.72
CA ASN A 151 47.36 -13.16 -19.02
C ASN A 151 46.33 -12.29 -19.76
N GLU A 152 46.78 -11.17 -20.31
CA GLU A 152 45.97 -10.19 -21.05
C GLU A 152 45.34 -10.76 -22.34
N ASP A 153 45.77 -11.95 -22.77
CA ASP A 153 45.37 -12.60 -24.02
C ASP A 153 44.04 -13.38 -23.97
N ASP A 154 43.47 -13.66 -22.78
CA ASP A 154 42.16 -14.34 -22.64
C ASP A 154 40.96 -13.36 -22.64
N LEU A 155 41.22 -12.05 -22.58
CA LEU A 155 40.18 -11.01 -22.47
C LEU A 155 39.54 -10.64 -23.82
N ASP A 156 40.12 -11.06 -24.95
CA ASP A 156 39.72 -10.62 -26.29
C ASP A 156 38.97 -11.68 -27.12
N LEU A 157 38.72 -12.88 -26.58
CA LEU A 157 38.06 -13.98 -27.32
C LEU A 157 36.53 -13.97 -27.27
N GLU A 158 35.92 -12.86 -26.88
CA GLU A 158 34.47 -12.76 -26.81
C GLU A 158 33.87 -12.12 -28.06
N GLY A 159 33.57 -12.97 -29.04
CA GLY A 159 32.77 -12.57 -30.19
C GLY A 159 31.43 -11.94 -29.79
N GLU A 160 30.82 -11.19 -30.71
CA GLU A 160 29.56 -10.46 -30.52
C GLU A 160 28.42 -11.35 -29.95
N ASP A 161 28.43 -12.63 -30.28
CA ASP A 161 27.47 -13.62 -29.78
C ASP A 161 27.67 -13.94 -28.30
N SER A 162 28.90 -13.94 -27.79
CA SER A 162 29.22 -14.10 -26.37
C SER A 162 28.70 -12.92 -25.54
N ALA A 163 28.90 -11.68 -26.01
CA ALA A 163 28.42 -10.48 -25.32
C ALA A 163 26.88 -10.44 -25.23
N LYS A 164 26.19 -10.80 -26.33
CA LYS A 164 24.72 -10.92 -26.35
C LYS A 164 24.24 -11.98 -25.36
N GLU A 165 24.94 -13.12 -25.29
CA GLU A 165 24.58 -14.19 -24.37
C GLU A 165 24.82 -13.82 -22.90
N ARG A 166 25.93 -13.15 -22.59
CA ARG A 166 26.23 -12.63 -21.24
C ARG A 166 25.20 -11.60 -20.80
N LYS A 167 24.80 -10.69 -21.69
CA LYS A 167 23.70 -9.74 -21.45
C LYS A 167 22.39 -10.48 -21.16
N LYS A 168 22.06 -11.52 -21.93
CA LYS A 168 20.84 -12.32 -21.71
C LYS A 168 20.85 -13.01 -20.35
N ARG A 169 21.98 -13.62 -19.98
CA ARG A 169 22.17 -14.28 -18.68
C ARG A 169 22.08 -13.28 -17.52
N LEU A 170 22.74 -12.12 -17.64
CA LEU A 170 22.65 -11.04 -16.64
C LEU A 170 21.20 -10.57 -16.45
N MET A 171 20.48 -10.32 -17.54
CA MET A 171 19.08 -9.91 -17.46
C MET A 171 18.20 -10.97 -16.81
N TYR A 172 18.44 -12.26 -17.09
CA TYR A 172 17.75 -13.34 -16.41
C TYR A 172 18.01 -13.32 -14.90
N THR A 173 19.27 -13.20 -14.48
CA THR A 173 19.65 -13.13 -13.06
C THR A 173 19.04 -11.92 -12.36
N LEU A 174 19.12 -10.73 -12.97
CA LEU A 174 18.51 -9.51 -12.43
C LEU A 174 16.99 -9.62 -12.26
N ASN A 175 16.31 -10.34 -13.17
CA ASN A 175 14.88 -10.62 -13.07
C ASN A 175 14.59 -11.63 -11.95
N ALA A 176 15.37 -12.72 -11.87
CA ALA A 176 15.20 -13.77 -10.88
C ALA A 176 15.44 -13.27 -9.45
N ASN A 177 16.44 -12.41 -9.26
CA ASN A 177 16.78 -11.78 -7.98
C ASN A 177 15.84 -10.63 -7.60
N GLY A 178 14.93 -10.22 -8.49
CA GLY A 178 14.01 -9.09 -8.27
C GLY A 178 14.65 -7.71 -8.34
N ILE A 179 15.97 -7.62 -8.54
CA ILE A 179 16.74 -6.37 -8.65
C ILE A 179 16.20 -5.49 -9.79
N TYR A 180 15.93 -6.09 -10.95
CA TYR A 180 15.37 -5.35 -12.08
C TYR A 180 14.01 -4.72 -11.76
N HIS A 181 13.17 -5.43 -11.02
CA HIS A 181 11.87 -4.92 -10.57
C HIS A 181 12.05 -3.76 -9.58
N ALA A 182 12.94 -3.90 -8.60
CA ALA A 182 13.24 -2.84 -7.63
C ALA A 182 13.80 -1.57 -8.29
N ILE A 183 14.67 -1.72 -9.30
CA ILE A 183 15.19 -0.58 -10.09
C ILE A 183 14.04 0.11 -10.83
N LYS A 184 13.19 -0.65 -11.54
CA LYS A 184 12.02 -0.10 -12.25
C LYS A 184 11.08 0.68 -11.34
N GLU A 185 10.76 0.12 -10.18
CA GLU A 185 9.83 0.73 -9.23
C GLU A 185 10.35 2.05 -8.66
N ARG A 186 11.66 2.13 -8.38
CA ARG A 186 12.30 3.38 -7.94
C ARG A 186 12.38 4.42 -9.06
N LEU A 187 12.69 4.00 -10.29
CA LEU A 187 12.93 4.90 -11.40
C LEU A 187 11.62 5.47 -11.99
N LYS A 188 10.54 4.68 -12.03
CA LYS A 188 9.23 5.08 -12.58
C LYS A 188 8.69 6.40 -12.02
N PRO A 189 8.52 6.60 -10.69
CA PRO A 189 7.99 7.85 -10.14
C PRO A 189 8.95 9.05 -10.31
N ARG A 190 10.24 8.82 -10.56
CA ARG A 190 11.23 9.87 -10.84
C ARG A 190 11.12 10.32 -12.30
N ILE A 191 11.07 9.37 -13.23
CA ILE A 191 10.82 9.64 -14.65
C ILE A 191 9.48 10.36 -14.83
N GLN A 192 8.41 9.94 -14.15
CA GLN A 192 7.12 10.63 -14.23
C GLN A 192 7.20 12.10 -13.79
N ARG A 193 8.00 12.40 -12.76
CA ARG A 193 8.22 13.77 -12.31
C ARG A 193 9.07 14.57 -13.29
N TYR A 194 10.14 13.96 -13.81
CA TYR A 194 10.95 14.55 -14.87
C TYR A 194 10.10 14.90 -16.09
N VAL A 195 9.26 13.97 -16.55
CA VAL A 195 8.34 14.17 -17.68
C VAL A 195 7.40 15.35 -17.41
N LYS A 196 6.81 15.45 -16.22
CA LYS A 196 5.91 16.58 -15.88
C LYS A 196 6.60 17.95 -15.93
N VAL A 197 7.89 17.99 -15.61
CA VAL A 197 8.69 19.23 -15.66
C VAL A 197 9.13 19.54 -17.08
N LYS A 198 9.58 18.52 -17.83
CA LYS A 198 10.22 18.70 -19.14
C LYS A 198 9.20 18.77 -20.28
N PHE A 199 8.08 18.08 -20.12
CA PHE A 199 6.98 18.03 -21.07
C PHE A 199 5.71 18.56 -20.38
N HIS A 200 5.39 19.82 -20.65
CA HIS A 200 4.23 20.49 -20.04
C HIS A 200 2.88 20.07 -20.67
N ARG A 201 2.91 19.35 -21.80
CA ARG A 201 1.72 18.93 -22.56
C ARG A 201 1.74 17.43 -22.78
N ALA A 202 0.60 16.79 -22.54
CA ALA A 202 0.37 15.40 -22.93
C ALA A 202 0.10 15.32 -24.45
N PRO A 203 0.64 14.31 -25.15
CA PRO A 203 0.36 14.10 -26.57
C PRO A 203 -1.13 13.81 -26.79
N ALA A 204 -1.72 14.41 -27.82
CA ALA A 204 -3.14 14.22 -28.15
C ALA A 204 -3.35 13.11 -29.18
N ASP A 205 -2.44 13.01 -30.17
CA ASP A 205 -2.52 12.06 -31.28
C ASP A 205 -1.39 11.02 -31.23
N ASP A 206 -1.56 9.92 -31.97
CA ASP A 206 -0.58 8.83 -32.05
C ASP A 206 0.77 9.28 -32.63
N GLU A 207 0.76 10.20 -33.60
CA GLU A 207 1.99 10.77 -34.17
C GLU A 207 2.73 11.64 -33.16
N GLU A 208 1.99 12.49 -32.43
CA GLU A 208 2.54 13.30 -31.34
C GLU A 208 3.07 12.40 -30.21
N LEU A 209 2.38 11.31 -29.88
CA LEU A 209 2.82 10.34 -28.87
C LEU A 209 4.13 9.66 -29.29
N ARG A 210 4.26 9.22 -30.54
CA ARG A 210 5.52 8.63 -31.04
C ARG A 210 6.66 9.62 -30.96
N LYS A 211 6.45 10.86 -31.39
CA LYS A 211 7.46 11.93 -31.30
C LYS A 211 7.85 12.20 -29.85
N PHE A 212 6.87 12.28 -28.96
CA PHE A 212 7.06 12.45 -27.52
C PHE A 212 7.88 11.30 -26.92
N LEU A 213 7.58 10.04 -27.25
CA LEU A 213 8.32 8.88 -26.74
C LEU A 213 9.77 8.85 -27.23
N THR A 214 10.00 9.18 -28.50
CA THR A 214 11.36 9.28 -29.07
C THR A 214 12.15 10.39 -28.38
N GLU A 215 11.56 11.56 -28.21
CA GLU A 215 12.21 12.68 -27.52
C GLU A 215 12.49 12.33 -26.05
N LEU A 216 11.53 11.73 -25.34
CA LEU A 216 11.72 11.27 -23.97
C LEU A 216 12.86 10.25 -23.86
N TYR A 217 12.91 9.28 -24.79
CA TYR A 217 13.95 8.26 -24.81
C TYR A 217 15.35 8.86 -24.96
N VAL A 218 15.56 9.74 -25.94
CA VAL A 218 16.86 10.41 -26.15
C VAL A 218 17.27 11.21 -24.92
N ASN A 219 16.36 12.02 -24.35
CA ASN A 219 16.66 12.78 -23.14
C ASN A 219 17.03 11.88 -21.95
N LEU A 220 16.31 10.77 -21.75
CA LEU A 220 16.63 9.84 -20.67
C LEU A 220 17.98 9.14 -20.88
N GLN A 221 18.34 8.83 -22.13
CA GLN A 221 19.66 8.27 -22.46
C GLN A 221 20.79 9.27 -22.20
N GLU A 222 20.60 10.54 -22.54
CA GLU A 222 21.56 11.61 -22.25
C GLU A 222 21.78 11.76 -20.74
N GLU A 223 20.70 11.80 -19.95
CA GLU A 223 20.78 11.88 -18.49
C GLU A 223 21.47 10.65 -17.89
N LEU A 224 21.24 9.46 -18.45
CA LEU A 224 21.91 8.23 -18.04
C LEU A 224 23.40 8.25 -18.39
N ALA A 225 23.76 8.71 -19.60
CA ALA A 225 25.16 8.84 -20.02
C ALA A 225 25.92 9.81 -19.11
N ILE A 226 25.33 10.95 -18.79
CA ILE A 226 25.90 11.92 -17.84
C ILE A 226 26.07 11.28 -16.45
N ALA A 227 25.07 10.53 -15.97
CA ALA A 227 25.14 9.84 -14.69
C ALA A 227 26.27 8.81 -14.66
N LEU A 228 26.44 8.04 -15.74
CA LEU A 228 27.50 7.04 -15.89
C LEU A 228 28.89 7.68 -15.96
N ASP A 229 29.07 8.72 -16.79
CA ASP A 229 30.32 9.47 -16.87
C ASP A 229 30.73 10.07 -15.52
N THR A 230 29.74 10.53 -14.74
CA THR A 230 29.97 11.05 -13.40
C THR A 230 30.47 9.96 -12.46
N GLU A 231 29.84 8.78 -12.46
CA GLU A 231 30.27 7.63 -11.65
C GLU A 231 31.64 7.09 -12.07
N MET A 232 31.94 7.04 -13.36
CA MET A 232 33.26 6.63 -13.84
C MET A 232 34.34 7.62 -13.40
N LYS A 233 34.06 8.93 -13.45
CA LYS A 233 34.99 9.96 -12.97
C LYS A 233 35.19 9.89 -11.46
N SER A 234 34.15 9.64 -10.66
CA SER A 234 34.30 9.47 -9.21
C SER A 234 35.08 8.19 -8.87
N ALA A 235 34.81 7.07 -9.55
CA ALA A 235 35.55 5.83 -9.35
C ALA A 235 37.05 5.98 -9.68
N VAL A 236 37.40 6.72 -10.74
CA VAL A 236 38.81 7.02 -11.08
C VAL A 236 39.47 7.90 -10.01
N ALA A 237 38.75 8.88 -9.46
CA ALA A 237 39.28 9.73 -8.39
C ALA A 237 39.55 8.94 -7.09
N GLU A 238 38.68 8.00 -6.74
CA GLU A 238 38.84 7.14 -5.56
C GLU A 238 39.93 6.07 -5.76
N GLY A 239 40.01 5.46 -6.96
CA GLY A 239 41.08 4.52 -7.31
C GLY A 239 42.48 5.17 -7.39
N GLY A 240 42.55 6.46 -7.72
CA GLY A 240 43.79 7.24 -7.69
C GLY A 240 44.31 7.55 -6.27
N ALA A 241 43.42 7.62 -5.28
CA ALA A 241 43.78 7.90 -3.90
C ALA A 241 44.42 6.70 -3.17
N ILE A 242 44.11 5.47 -3.57
CA ILE A 242 44.62 4.24 -2.93
C ILE A 242 46.09 3.95 -3.32
N ARG A 243 46.60 4.51 -4.42
CA ARG A 243 48.02 4.36 -4.83
C ARG A 243 48.99 5.34 -4.19
N ALA A 244 48.52 6.30 -3.39
CA ALA A 244 49.36 7.27 -2.68
C ALA A 244 49.49 6.92 -1.19
N THR A 245 49.88 5.70 -0.85
CA THR A 245 50.40 5.43 0.51
C THR A 245 51.82 6.00 0.63
N PRO A 246 52.08 6.94 1.56
CA PRO A 246 53.42 7.44 1.80
C PRO A 246 54.30 6.34 2.38
N ALA A 247 55.46 6.13 1.76
CA ALA A 247 56.51 5.24 2.23
C ALA A 247 56.83 5.49 3.70
N ALA A 248 56.78 4.42 4.50
CA ALA A 248 57.21 4.43 5.90
C ALA A 248 58.67 4.88 6.02
N PRO A 249 59.04 5.69 7.04
CA PRO A 249 60.43 6.09 7.23
C PRO A 249 61.24 4.91 7.75
N ALA A 250 62.33 4.60 7.05
CA ALA A 250 63.34 3.66 7.49
C ALA A 250 63.91 4.09 8.85
N ALA A 251 63.75 3.22 9.85
CA ALA A 251 64.46 3.30 11.11
C ALA A 251 65.93 2.94 10.86
N SER A 252 66.83 3.83 11.29
CA SER A 252 68.24 3.54 11.50
C SER A 252 68.71 4.17 12.79
#